data_AF-A0A1E4DLH8-F1
#
_entry.id   AF-A0A1E4DLH8-F1
#
_cell.length_a   1.000
_cell.length_b   1.000
_cell.length_c   1.000
_cell.angle_alpha   90.00
_cell.angle_beta   90.00
_cell.angle_gamma   90.00
#
_symmetry.space_group_name_H-M   'P 1'
#
loop_
_entity.id
_entity.type
_entity.pdbx_description
1 polymer ?
#
loop_
_entity_poly.entity_id
_entity_poly.type
_entity_poly.pdbx_seq_one_letter_code
_entity_poly.pdbx_strand_id
1 'polypeptide(L)'
;MSTLRRPELEKDNPVAPQIYVGPRRKRALARKASAELMAPSDGMAVQLQRLVQAAEQFVHSMPPLEETDRERHALLEAISQAQGYLSIEDTPATPSRQASKQR
;
A
#
# COMPACT_ATOMS: atom_id res chain seq x y z
N MET A 1 -1.75 7.98 37.47
CA MET A 1 -1.44 9.26 36.77
C MET A 1 -2.70 9.72 36.06
N SER A 2 -3.50 10.57 36.73
CA SER A 2 -4.72 11.13 36.15
C SER A 2 -4.32 12.14 35.08
N THR A 3 -4.38 11.74 33.80
CA THR A 3 -4.25 12.69 32.70
C THR A 3 -5.56 13.47 32.65
N LEU A 4 -5.49 14.77 32.97
CA LEU A 4 -6.61 15.70 32.84
C LEU A 4 -7.11 15.68 31.39
N ARG A 5 -8.08 14.81 31.09
CA ARG A 5 -8.74 14.78 29.78
C ARG A 5 -9.51 16.08 29.63
N ARG A 6 -9.10 16.87 28.65
CA ARG A 6 -9.75 18.08 28.19
C ARG A 6 -10.55 17.71 26.95
N PRO A 7 -11.84 17.36 27.08
CA PRO A 7 -12.66 16.95 25.94
C PRO A 7 -12.73 18.05 24.85
N GLU A 8 -12.56 19.33 25.22
CA GLU A 8 -12.44 20.45 24.28
C GLU A 8 -11.25 20.36 23.32
N LEU A 9 -10.24 19.57 23.67
CA LEU A 9 -9.00 19.39 22.90
C LEU A 9 -8.81 17.94 22.43
N GLU A 10 -9.89 17.15 22.42
CA GLU A 10 -9.87 15.84 21.78
C GLU A 10 -9.84 16.01 20.26
N LYS A 11 -9.02 15.18 19.60
CA LYS A 11 -8.74 15.22 18.16
C LYS A 11 -10.01 15.23 17.29
N ASP A 12 -11.08 14.60 17.78
CA ASP A 12 -12.33 14.39 17.05
C ASP A 12 -13.49 15.26 17.59
N ASN A 13 -13.21 16.29 18.40
CA ASN A 13 -14.24 17.18 18.92
C ASN A 13 -14.68 18.22 17.86
N PRO A 14 -15.93 18.18 17.36
CA PRO A 14 -16.42 19.14 16.38
C PRO A 14 -16.59 20.57 16.94
N VAL A 15 -16.58 20.72 18.27
CA VAL A 15 -16.68 22.00 19.00
C VAL A 15 -15.30 22.69 19.13
N ALA A 16 -14.20 21.99 18.82
CA ALA A 16 -12.87 22.56 18.88
C ALA A 16 -12.72 23.75 17.90
N PRO A 17 -12.06 24.85 18.31
CA PRO A 17 -11.80 25.98 17.43
C PRO A 17 -11.04 25.54 16.17
N GLN A 18 -11.66 25.67 15.00
CA GLN A 18 -10.98 25.36 13.74
C GLN A 18 -9.97 26.47 13.42
N ILE A 19 -8.70 26.10 13.25
CA ILE A 19 -7.67 27.03 12.79
C ILE A 19 -7.99 27.42 11.34
N TYR A 20 -8.07 28.72 11.05
CA TYR A 20 -8.25 29.17 9.67
C TYR A 20 -7.07 28.70 8.81
N VAL A 21 -7.38 27.90 7.80
CA VAL A 21 -6.43 27.45 6.78
C VAL A 21 -6.70 28.24 5.50
N GLY A 22 -5.81 29.16 5.16
CA GLY A 22 -5.94 29.96 3.93
C GLY A 22 -6.04 29.11 2.66
N PRO A 23 -6.63 29.63 1.56
CA PRO A 23 -6.99 28.84 0.37
C PRO A 23 -5.84 28.01 -0.20
N ARG A 24 -4.63 28.59 -0.25
CA ARG A 24 -3.43 27.90 -0.74
C ARG A 24 -3.03 26.72 0.13
N ARG A 25 -3.06 26.89 1.46
CA ARG A 25 -2.73 25.84 2.43
C ARG A 25 -3.80 24.74 2.45
N LYS A 26 -5.08 25.10 2.28
CA LYS A 26 -6.19 24.15 2.15
C LYS A 26 -6.00 23.22 0.94
N ARG A 27 -5.64 23.79 -0.22
CA ARG A 27 -5.32 23.00 -1.43
C ARG A 27 -4.09 22.09 -1.23
N ALA A 28 -3.06 22.59 -0.55
CA ALA A 28 -1.87 21.79 -0.26
C ALA A 28 -2.16 20.61 0.67
N LEU A 29 -2.96 20.81 1.72
CA LEU A 29 -3.39 19.74 2.62
C LEU A 29 -4.27 18.72 1.92
N ALA A 30 -5.23 19.15 1.09
CA ALA A 30 -6.04 18.23 0.29
C ALA A 30 -5.17 17.38 -0.64
N ARG A 31 -4.19 17.98 -1.32
CA ARG A 31 -3.23 17.24 -2.16
C ARG A 31 -2.38 16.25 -1.36
N LYS A 32 -1.94 16.61 -0.15
CA LYS A 32 -1.19 15.71 0.73
C LYS A 32 -2.05 14.54 1.19
N ALA A 33 -3.29 14.79 1.62
CA ALA A 33 -4.21 13.74 2.03
C ALA A 33 -4.53 12.77 0.87
N SER A 34 -4.73 13.30 -0.34
CA SER A 34 -4.87 12.45 -1.53
C SER A 34 -3.60 11.68 -1.86
N ALA A 35 -2.42 12.28 -1.69
CA ALA A 35 -1.14 11.61 -1.92
C ALA A 35 -0.84 10.53 -0.88
N GLU A 36 -1.25 10.71 0.38
CA GLU A 36 -1.16 9.68 1.44
C GLU A 36 -2.10 8.51 1.16
N LEU A 37 -3.29 8.76 0.62
CA LEU A 37 -4.22 7.71 0.18
C LEU A 37 -3.73 6.94 -1.05
N MET A 38 -2.88 7.55 -1.87
CA MET A 38 -2.30 6.94 -3.07
C MET A 38 -0.84 6.50 -2.88
N ALA A 39 -0.28 6.66 -1.69
CA ALA A 39 1.03 6.11 -1.39
C ALA A 39 0.89 4.58 -1.37
N PRO A 40 1.66 3.84 -2.21
CA PRO A 40 1.65 2.39 -2.13
C PRO A 40 2.05 2.02 -0.70
N SER A 41 1.21 1.23 -0.02
CA SER A 41 1.60 0.71 1.27
C SER A 41 2.69 -0.32 1.02
N ASP A 42 3.96 0.10 1.10
CA ASP A 42 5.12 -0.79 0.93
C ASP A 42 4.98 -2.07 1.78
N GLY A 43 4.30 -1.96 2.93
CA GLY A 43 3.98 -3.11 3.79
C GLY A 43 3.09 -4.18 3.14
N MET A 44 2.17 -3.83 2.24
CA MET A 44 1.28 -4.78 1.57
C MET A 44 2.03 -5.57 0.49
N ALA A 45 2.84 -4.89 -0.34
CA ALA A 45 3.67 -5.55 -1.33
C ALA A 45 4.64 -6.55 -0.66
N VAL A 46 5.27 -6.14 0.45
CA VAL A 46 6.14 -7.03 1.25
C VAL A 46 5.37 -8.22 1.84
N GLN A 47 4.14 -8.03 2.31
CA GLN A 47 3.31 -9.13 2.82
C GLN A 47 2.88 -10.10 1.71
N LEU A 48 2.50 -9.59 0.55
CA LEU A 48 2.14 -10.41 -0.62
C LEU A 48 3.35 -11.21 -1.12
N GLN A 49 4.53 -10.61 -1.16
CA GLN A 49 5.77 -11.30 -1.53
C GLN A 49 6.11 -12.44 -0.56
N ARG A 50 5.92 -12.24 0.75
CA ARG A 50 6.09 -13.31 1.76
C ARG A 50 5.10 -14.45 1.56
N LEU A 51 3.86 -14.14 1.19
CA LEU A 51 2.83 -15.14 0.93
C LEU A 51 3.20 -15.99 -0.29
N VAL A 52 3.68 -15.36 -1.36
CA VAL A 52 4.20 -16.03 -2.56
C VAL A 52 5.34 -17.00 -2.19
N GLN A 53 6.33 -16.54 -1.42
CA GLN A 53 7.43 -17.42 -0.97
C GLN A 53 6.95 -18.61 -0.13
N ALA A 54 5.99 -18.39 0.78
CA ALA A 54 5.43 -19.46 1.59
C ALA A 54 4.68 -20.50 0.73
N ALA A 55 3.95 -20.04 -0.28
CA ALA A 55 3.23 -20.92 -1.22
C ALA A 55 4.21 -21.75 -2.08
N GLU A 56 5.32 -21.17 -2.54
CA GLU A 56 6.37 -21.90 -3.24
C GLU A 56 7.00 -22.99 -2.37
N GLN A 57 7.38 -22.64 -1.14
CA GLN A 57 7.95 -23.60 -0.18
C GLN A 57 6.98 -24.75 0.10
N PHE A 58 5.69 -24.46 0.23
CA PHE A 58 4.64 -25.45 0.41
C PHE A 58 4.56 -26.42 -0.78
N VAL A 59 4.53 -25.91 -2.01
CA VAL A 59 4.52 -26.73 -3.24
C VAL A 59 5.77 -27.61 -3.35
N HIS A 60 6.94 -27.10 -2.93
CA HIS A 60 8.18 -27.87 -2.92
C HIS A 60 8.22 -28.94 -1.83
N SER A 61 7.50 -28.74 -0.73
CA SER A 61 7.44 -29.69 0.39
C SER A 61 6.45 -30.84 0.20
N MET A 62 5.49 -30.71 -0.73
CA MET A 62 4.50 -31.75 -0.97
C MET A 62 5.08 -32.94 -1.76
N PRO A 63 4.82 -34.19 -1.33
CA PRO A 63 5.13 -35.36 -2.14
C PRO A 63 4.25 -35.41 -3.39
N PRO A 64 4.77 -35.85 -4.54
CA PRO A 64 3.98 -36.01 -5.75
C PRO A 64 3.00 -37.17 -5.57
N LEU A 65 1.72 -36.86 -5.35
CA LEU A 65 0.60 -37.79 -5.51
C LEU A 65 -0.16 -37.39 -6.78
N GLU A 66 -0.54 -38.37 -7.61
CA GLU A 66 -1.25 -38.11 -8.88
C GLU A 66 -2.54 -37.28 -8.71
N GLU A 67 -3.21 -37.38 -7.55
CA GLU A 67 -4.39 -36.58 -7.21
C GLU A 67 -4.05 -35.10 -6.99
N THR A 68 -2.90 -34.84 -6.39
CA THR A 68 -2.43 -33.47 -6.08
C THR A 68 -1.72 -32.80 -7.24
N ASP A 69 -1.35 -33.53 -8.30
CA ASP A 69 -0.57 -32.95 -9.41
C ASP A 69 -1.33 -31.86 -10.18
N ARG A 70 -2.64 -32.03 -10.35
CA ARG A 70 -3.50 -31.00 -10.98
C ARG A 70 -3.60 -29.76 -10.10
N GLU A 71 -3.82 -29.95 -8.80
CA GLU A 71 -3.93 -28.86 -7.82
C GLU A 71 -2.59 -28.12 -7.66
N ARG A 72 -1.50 -28.87 -7.63
CA ARG A 72 -0.13 -28.37 -7.59
C ARG A 72 0.20 -27.54 -8.83
N HIS A 73 -0.18 -28.01 -10.02
CA HIS A 73 0.02 -27.26 -11.26
C HIS A 73 -0.81 -25.97 -11.29
N ALA A 74 -2.07 -26.03 -10.86
CA ALA A 74 -2.93 -24.84 -10.76
C ALA A 74 -2.37 -23.82 -9.76
N LEU A 75 -1.82 -24.27 -8.63
CA LEU A 75 -1.18 -23.40 -7.64
C LEU A 75 0.10 -22.75 -8.18
N LEU A 76 0.95 -23.50 -8.90
CA LEU A 76 2.14 -22.94 -9.56
C LEU A 76 1.78 -21.89 -10.61
N GLU A 77 0.72 -22.12 -11.39
CA GLU A 77 0.23 -21.13 -12.36
C GLU A 77 -0.22 -19.85 -11.65
N ALA A 78 -1.02 -19.96 -10.59
CA ALA A 78 -1.47 -18.82 -9.79
C ALA A 78 -0.29 -18.05 -9.15
N ILE A 79 0.73 -18.76 -8.65
CA ILE A 79 1.96 -18.14 -8.11
C ILE A 79 2.67 -17.33 -9.20
N SER A 80 2.85 -17.89 -10.39
CA SER A 80 3.52 -17.19 -11.50
C SER A 80 2.77 -15.94 -11.96
N GLN A 81 1.43 -15.99 -11.99
CA GLN A 81 0.60 -14.82 -12.27
C GLN A 81 0.80 -13.74 -11.19
N ALA A 82 0.73 -14.12 -9.91
CA ALA A 82 0.91 -13.19 -8.79
C ALA A 82 2.29 -12.50 -8.81
N GLN A 83 3.36 -13.24 -9.12
CA GLN A 83 4.71 -12.69 -9.27
C GLN A 83 4.82 -11.67 -10.39
N GLY A 84 4.13 -11.89 -11.51
CA GLY A 84 4.06 -10.94 -12.62
C GLY A 84 3.49 -9.59 -12.20
N TYR A 85 2.41 -9.58 -11.41
CA TYR A 85 1.81 -8.34 -10.92
C TYR A 85 2.68 -7.61 -9.90
N LEU A 86 3.29 -8.34 -8.96
CA LEU A 86 4.17 -7.74 -7.95
C LEU A 86 5.42 -7.11 -8.58
N SER A 87 5.98 -7.71 -9.63
CA SER A 87 7.17 -7.19 -10.33
C SER A 87 6.91 -5.89 -11.10
N ILE A 88 5.65 -5.61 -11.45
CA ILE A 88 5.26 -4.40 -12.21
C ILE A 88 5.13 -3.19 -11.26
N GLU A 89 4.65 -3.39 -10.03
CA GLU A 89 4.50 -2.33 -9.02
C GLU A 89 5.83 -1.79 -8.48
N ASP A 90 6.91 -2.58 -8.55
CA ASP A 90 8.26 -2.19 -8.11
C ASP A 90 8.93 -1.12 -9.00
N THR A 91 8.31 -0.73 -10.12
CA THR A 91 8.81 0.40 -10.91
C THR A 91 8.18 1.70 -10.42
N PRO A 92 8.91 2.57 -9.68
CA PRO A 92 8.40 3.88 -9.37
C PRO A 92 8.26 4.63 -10.69
N ALA A 93 7.01 4.84 -11.13
CA ALA A 93 6.70 5.71 -12.24
C ALA A 93 7.19 7.12 -11.89
N THR A 94 8.43 7.44 -12.27
CA THR A 94 8.98 8.78 -12.13
C THR A 94 8.12 9.73 -12.96
N PRO A 95 7.45 10.73 -12.36
CA PRO A 95 6.83 11.78 -13.15
C PRO A 95 7.97 12.57 -13.79
N SER A 96 8.11 12.43 -15.11
CA SER A 96 8.93 13.28 -15.96
C SER A 96 8.50 14.74 -15.73
N ARG A 97 9.17 15.40 -14.80
CA ARG A 97 9.08 16.84 -14.59
C ARG A 97 9.89 17.49 -15.69
N GLN A 98 9.32 17.54 -16.90
CA GLN A 98 9.80 18.42 -17.95
C GLN A 98 9.57 19.85 -17.47
N ALA A 99 10.61 20.36 -16.81
CA ALA A 99 10.73 21.75 -16.44
C ALA A 99 10.66 22.58 -17.72
N SER A 100 9.62 23.40 -17.80
CA SER A 100 9.58 24.59 -18.63
C SER A 100 10.87 25.37 -18.46
N LYS A 101 11.67 25.47 -19.52
CA LYS A 101 12.67 26.51 -19.67
C LYS A 101 12.18 27.49 -20.72
N GLN A 102 12.08 28.73 -20.24
CA GLN A 102 11.71 29.95 -20.92
C GLN A 102 12.41 30.13 -22.28
N ARG A 103 11.70 30.78 -23.20
CA ARG A 103 12.15 32.06 -23.75
C ARG A 103 10.96 32.92 -24.14
#